data_AF-A0AAC9I9P4-F1
#
_entry.id   AF-A0AAC9I9P4-F1
#
_cell.length_a   1.000
_cell.length_b   1.000
_cell.length_c   1.000
_cell.angle_alpha   90.00
_cell.angle_beta   90.00
_cell.angle_gamma   90.00
#
_symmetry.space_group_name_H-M   'P 1'
#
loop_
_entity.id
_entity.type
_entity.pdbx_description
1 polymer ?
#
loop_
_entity_poly.entity_id
_entity_poly.type
_entity_poly.pdbx_seq_one_letter_code
_entity_poly.pdbx_strand_id
1 'polypeptide(L)'
;MSQSTDPAAAGALDQGVFRNVAGHFASGVTIITTESDSRLFGTTASAVASLSMDPPMMLVCLNKSSSTHDAIRERGRFAVNILALEQRDFATRFATKGADKFRDVPYAQSERGLPLIEGALASIECRVADTAPGGTHTVFIGEVLDARSRPGEPLAYFRGKFGSLERILEASSYESVRELVLRRRTAVGEEIHIDDFAGELQMESALVYNSLVRLLAEGLVLRSEEGVFTPTPITEEFVDDFYGARQTIEVGVLDAYLHDAPDHRVLDIVRRGHALAKSETGTPDALDAFLRDNLDFHAAIVSLAGSRQLELQFRQLSLATVWRETYQSPLWRDQSGHPLIHRLALAIESRDAETASELVRTQVSFVTDAAKELIRLGGGAL
;
A
#
# COMPACT_ATOMS: atom_id res chain seq x y z
N MET A 1 62.49 4.05 12.46
CA MET A 1 61.71 2.85 12.09
C MET A 1 60.26 3.27 12.03
N SER A 2 59.74 3.47 10.82
CA SER A 2 58.36 3.88 10.55
C SER A 2 57.46 2.66 10.72
N GLN A 3 56.55 2.69 11.70
CA GLN A 3 55.47 1.73 11.76
C GLN A 3 54.41 2.14 10.73
N SER A 4 54.33 1.33 9.67
CA SER A 4 53.21 1.28 8.75
C SER A 4 51.96 0.89 9.53
N THR A 5 51.00 1.81 9.64
CA THR A 5 49.63 1.49 10.05
C THR A 5 48.86 1.08 8.80
N ASP A 6 48.63 -0.23 8.69
CA ASP A 6 47.78 -0.83 7.67
C ASP A 6 46.32 -0.40 7.91
N PRO A 7 45.61 0.24 6.95
CA PRO A 7 44.24 0.72 7.16
C PRO A 7 43.18 -0.39 7.18
N ALA A 8 43.57 -1.66 7.08
CA ALA A 8 42.68 -2.79 6.81
C ALA A 8 41.90 -3.35 8.02
N ALA A 9 41.66 -2.55 9.08
CA ALA A 9 40.95 -3.01 10.29
C ALA A 9 39.80 -2.08 10.74
N ALA A 10 39.16 -1.35 9.81
CA ALA A 10 37.81 -0.83 10.04
C ALA A 10 36.80 -1.92 9.65
N GLY A 11 36.04 -2.44 10.62
CA GLY A 11 35.16 -3.60 10.47
C GLY A 11 34.27 -3.53 9.23
N ALA A 12 34.27 -4.60 8.43
CA ALA A 12 33.43 -4.71 7.25
C ALA A 12 31.94 -4.58 7.64
N LEU A 13 31.23 -3.63 7.04
CA LEU A 13 29.80 -3.44 7.24
C LEU A 13 29.04 -4.65 6.69
N ASP A 14 28.16 -5.23 7.51
CA ASP A 14 27.28 -6.33 7.08
C ASP A 14 26.36 -5.89 5.92
N GLN A 15 26.26 -6.72 4.88
CA GLN A 15 25.47 -6.41 3.69
C GLN A 15 23.97 -6.34 3.98
N GLY A 16 23.47 -7.15 4.93
CA GLY A 16 22.09 -7.13 5.38
C GLY A 16 21.77 -5.81 6.08
N VAL A 17 22.65 -5.35 6.97
CA VAL A 17 22.56 -4.04 7.63
C VAL A 17 22.53 -2.92 6.60
N PHE A 18 23.49 -2.88 5.67
CA PHE A 18 23.51 -1.84 4.63
C PHE A 18 22.24 -1.86 3.78
N ARG A 19 21.76 -3.04 3.34
CA ARG A 19 20.52 -3.18 2.57
C ARG A 19 19.31 -2.66 3.33
N ASN A 20 19.21 -2.97 4.63
CA ASN A 20 18.12 -2.49 5.47
C ASN A 20 18.16 -0.96 5.60
N VAL A 21 19.33 -0.39 5.91
CA VAL A 21 19.49 1.07 6.06
C VAL A 21 19.23 1.80 4.74
N ALA A 22 19.85 1.36 3.65
CA ALA A 22 19.65 1.94 2.31
C ALA A 22 18.18 1.87 1.87
N GLY A 23 17.45 0.82 2.27
CA GLY A 23 16.02 0.66 1.99
C GLY A 23 15.11 1.71 2.65
N HIS A 24 15.62 2.53 3.59
CA HIS A 24 14.87 3.66 4.15
C HIS A 24 14.84 4.87 3.22
N PHE A 25 15.69 4.93 2.20
CA PHE A 25 15.61 5.96 1.18
C PHE A 25 14.52 5.57 0.16
N ALA A 26 13.32 6.14 0.34
CA ALA A 26 12.21 5.93 -0.59
C ALA A 26 12.58 6.44 -1.99
N SER A 27 12.13 5.71 -3.01
CA SER A 27 12.43 6.04 -4.41
C SER A 27 11.24 5.73 -5.30
N GLY A 28 11.20 6.37 -6.48
CA GLY A 28 10.38 5.89 -7.58
C GLY A 28 10.99 4.63 -8.21
N VAL A 29 10.18 3.90 -8.97
CA VAL A 29 10.63 2.73 -9.72
C VAL A 29 10.81 3.07 -11.20
N THR A 30 11.92 2.64 -11.79
CA THR A 30 12.20 2.85 -13.21
C THR A 30 12.55 1.56 -13.93
N ILE A 31 12.34 1.54 -15.25
CA ILE A 31 12.93 0.54 -16.15
C ILE A 31 13.91 1.27 -17.08
N ILE A 32 15.17 0.87 -16.99
CA ILE A 32 16.21 1.32 -17.91
C ILE A 32 16.19 0.41 -19.13
N THR A 33 16.04 0.99 -20.31
CA THR A 33 15.97 0.27 -21.58
C THR A 33 17.05 0.72 -22.55
N THR A 34 17.45 -0.20 -23.42
CA THR A 34 18.29 0.10 -24.59
C THR A 34 18.05 -0.95 -25.66
N GLU A 35 18.70 -0.77 -26.79
CA GLU A 35 18.74 -1.69 -27.90
C GLU A 35 20.20 -1.89 -28.32
N SER A 36 20.59 -3.14 -28.58
CA SER A 36 21.86 -3.47 -29.23
C SER A 36 21.63 -4.67 -30.16
N ASP A 37 22.20 -4.64 -31.36
CA ASP A 37 22.06 -5.65 -32.41
C ASP A 37 20.61 -6.11 -32.67
N SER A 38 19.68 -5.15 -32.79
CA SER A 38 18.23 -5.36 -32.96
C SER A 38 17.56 -6.14 -31.82
N ARG A 39 18.25 -6.29 -30.69
CA ARG A 39 17.74 -6.93 -29.48
C ARG A 39 17.47 -5.90 -28.41
N LEU A 40 16.33 -6.05 -27.74
CA LEU A 40 15.91 -5.15 -26.68
C LEU A 40 16.43 -5.61 -25.33
N PHE A 41 16.95 -4.65 -24.57
CA PHE A 41 17.46 -4.87 -23.22
C PHE A 41 16.75 -3.96 -22.24
N GLY A 42 16.51 -4.50 -21.04
CA GLY A 42 15.81 -3.76 -20.01
C GLY A 42 16.08 -4.29 -18.61
N THR A 43 16.15 -3.40 -17.64
CA THR A 43 16.27 -3.76 -16.23
C THR A 43 15.54 -2.78 -15.35
N THR A 44 14.88 -3.29 -14.31
CA THR A 44 14.33 -2.44 -13.25
C THR A 44 15.48 -1.86 -12.45
N ALA A 45 15.41 -0.56 -12.14
CA ALA A 45 16.38 0.15 -11.32
C ALA A 45 15.69 1.20 -10.46
N SER A 46 16.21 1.41 -9.25
CA SER A 46 15.84 2.53 -8.37
C SER A 46 17.01 3.49 -8.11
N ALA A 47 18.23 3.07 -8.43
CA ALA A 47 19.43 3.90 -8.33
C ALA A 47 19.57 4.82 -9.55
N VAL A 48 18.66 5.79 -9.62
CA VAL A 48 18.53 6.77 -10.71
C VAL A 48 18.34 8.15 -10.09
N ALA A 49 19.01 9.17 -10.61
CA ALA A 49 18.85 10.54 -10.14
C ALA A 49 19.11 11.57 -11.25
N SER A 50 18.44 12.72 -11.18
CA SER A 50 18.87 13.91 -11.94
C SER A 50 20.24 14.37 -11.43
N LEU A 51 21.05 14.93 -12.33
CA LEU A 51 22.42 15.34 -12.04
C LEU A 51 22.67 16.82 -12.33
N SER A 52 22.23 17.33 -13.48
CA SER A 52 22.42 18.73 -13.89
C SER A 52 21.23 19.22 -14.71
N MET A 53 21.03 20.54 -14.73
CA MET A 53 20.05 21.21 -15.59
C MET A 53 20.68 21.86 -16.83
N ASP A 54 21.97 22.22 -16.77
CA ASP A 54 22.70 22.84 -17.89
C ASP A 54 24.13 22.25 -18.02
N PRO A 55 24.38 21.36 -19.01
CA PRO A 55 23.38 20.68 -19.83
C PRO A 55 22.50 19.75 -18.96
N PRO A 56 21.28 19.39 -19.41
CA PRO A 56 20.43 18.48 -18.66
C PRO A 56 21.07 17.08 -18.61
N MET A 57 21.30 16.59 -17.40
CA MET A 57 21.98 15.32 -17.16
C MET A 57 21.30 14.50 -16.08
N MET A 58 21.46 13.18 -16.17
CA MET A 58 21.05 12.23 -15.14
C MET A 58 22.05 11.09 -15.00
N LEU A 59 21.96 10.36 -13.88
CA LEU A 59 22.76 9.17 -13.63
C LEU A 59 21.89 7.94 -13.45
N VAL A 60 22.42 6.78 -13.87
CA VAL A 60 21.85 5.46 -13.59
C VAL A 60 22.96 4.51 -13.14
N CYS A 61 22.73 3.79 -12.03
CA CYS A 61 23.68 2.82 -11.52
C CYS A 61 23.23 1.40 -11.87
N LEU A 62 23.99 0.70 -12.72
CA LEU A 62 23.64 -0.65 -13.16
C LEU A 62 24.66 -1.67 -12.72
N ASN A 63 24.16 -2.83 -12.29
CA ASN A 63 25.01 -3.95 -11.92
C ASN A 63 25.78 -4.45 -13.14
N LYS A 64 27.09 -4.65 -13.01
CA LYS A 64 27.98 -5.12 -14.09
C LYS A 64 27.61 -6.51 -14.62
N SER A 65 26.84 -7.30 -13.87
CA SER A 65 26.33 -8.60 -14.31
C SER A 65 25.03 -8.54 -15.12
N SER A 66 24.43 -7.34 -15.28
CA SER A 66 23.22 -7.16 -16.09
C SER A 66 23.56 -7.15 -17.58
N SER A 67 22.84 -7.91 -18.39
CA SER A 67 22.99 -7.82 -19.86
C SER A 67 22.63 -6.42 -20.39
N THR A 68 21.75 -5.68 -19.69
CA THR A 68 21.42 -4.30 -20.03
C THR A 68 22.60 -3.35 -19.80
N HIS A 69 23.44 -3.62 -18.81
CA HIS A 69 24.65 -2.83 -18.58
C HIS A 69 25.58 -2.91 -19.80
N ASP A 70 25.85 -4.12 -20.29
CA ASP A 70 26.75 -4.32 -21.43
C ASP A 70 26.18 -3.74 -22.72
N ALA A 71 24.86 -3.91 -22.95
CA ALA A 71 24.18 -3.31 -24.08
C ALA A 71 24.25 -1.77 -24.08
N ILE A 72 24.12 -1.11 -22.91
CA ILE A 72 24.25 0.35 -22.82
C ILE A 72 25.68 0.79 -23.10
N ARG A 73 26.67 0.06 -22.58
CA ARG A 73 28.08 0.36 -22.83
C ARG A 73 28.43 0.28 -24.32
N GLU A 74 27.86 -0.68 -25.04
CA GLU A 74 28.03 -0.87 -26.47
C GLU A 74 27.26 0.18 -27.29
N ARG A 75 25.98 0.40 -26.96
CA ARG A 75 25.09 1.32 -27.69
C ARG A 75 25.42 2.79 -27.45
N GLY A 76 25.92 3.13 -26.26
CA GLY A 76 26.16 4.51 -25.83
C GLY A 76 24.87 5.35 -25.63
N ARG A 77 23.70 4.70 -25.60
CA ARG A 77 22.39 5.35 -25.37
C ARG A 77 21.50 4.45 -24.53
N PHE A 78 20.60 5.08 -23.78
CA PHE A 78 19.61 4.38 -22.95
C PHE A 78 18.40 5.28 -22.73
N ALA A 79 17.27 4.68 -22.35
CA ALA A 79 16.12 5.40 -21.87
C ALA A 79 15.79 5.02 -20.43
N VAL A 80 15.27 5.99 -19.68
CA VAL A 80 14.73 5.81 -18.33
C VAL A 80 13.23 5.95 -18.39
N ASN A 81 12.51 4.88 -18.06
CA ASN A 81 11.05 4.87 -18.01
C ASN A 81 10.60 4.88 -16.54
N ILE A 82 10.01 5.98 -16.10
CA ILE A 82 9.50 6.16 -14.74
C ILE A 82 8.09 5.55 -14.67
N LEU A 83 7.90 4.56 -13.79
CA LEU A 83 6.70 3.73 -13.80
C LEU A 83 5.52 4.34 -13.04
N ALA A 84 4.32 4.13 -13.58
CA ALA A 84 3.06 4.39 -12.91
C ALA A 84 2.70 3.29 -11.90
N LEU A 85 1.83 3.62 -10.95
CA LEU A 85 1.38 2.73 -9.86
C LEU A 85 0.90 1.36 -10.36
N GLU A 86 0.22 1.32 -11.50
CA GLU A 86 -0.35 0.11 -12.10
C GLU A 86 0.71 -0.82 -12.72
N GLN A 87 1.92 -0.32 -12.96
CA GLN A 87 2.99 -1.03 -13.67
C GLN A 87 3.90 -1.86 -12.76
N ARG A 88 3.41 -2.24 -11.57
CA ARG A 88 4.13 -3.13 -10.64
C ARG A 88 4.58 -4.45 -11.29
N ASP A 89 3.75 -5.02 -12.16
CA ASP A 89 4.08 -6.29 -12.81
C ASP A 89 5.24 -6.12 -13.80
N PHE A 90 5.34 -4.95 -14.46
CA PHE A 90 6.47 -4.63 -15.32
C PHE A 90 7.75 -4.47 -14.49
N ALA A 91 7.69 -3.73 -13.38
CA ALA A 91 8.82 -3.61 -12.45
C ALA A 91 9.34 -4.98 -11.98
N THR A 92 8.42 -5.88 -11.61
CA THR A 92 8.76 -7.23 -11.14
C THR A 92 9.40 -8.04 -12.25
N ARG A 93 8.83 -7.99 -13.45
CA ARG A 93 9.34 -8.70 -14.62
C ARG A 93 10.75 -8.27 -15.00
N PHE A 94 10.99 -6.96 -15.13
CA PHE A 94 12.28 -6.44 -15.56
C PHE A 94 13.39 -6.57 -14.50
N ALA A 95 13.04 -6.86 -13.24
CA ALA A 95 13.98 -7.18 -12.17
C ALA A 95 14.54 -8.63 -12.25
N THR A 96 13.89 -9.53 -12.98
CA THR A 96 14.35 -10.91 -13.15
C THR A 96 15.54 -11.02 -14.11
N LYS A 97 16.27 -12.14 -14.06
CA LYS A 97 17.28 -12.51 -15.08
C LYS A 97 16.59 -13.37 -16.15
N GLY A 98 16.93 -13.17 -17.43
CA GLY A 98 16.37 -13.99 -18.52
C GLY A 98 16.22 -13.23 -19.84
N ALA A 99 15.95 -13.97 -20.92
CA ALA A 99 16.07 -13.48 -22.29
C ALA A 99 14.78 -12.88 -22.91
N ASP A 100 13.65 -12.81 -22.19
CA ASP A 100 12.37 -12.39 -22.78
C ASP A 100 11.54 -11.45 -21.86
N LYS A 101 12.15 -10.32 -21.50
CA LYS A 101 11.53 -9.33 -20.62
C LYS A 101 10.46 -8.49 -21.30
N PHE A 102 10.51 -8.38 -22.64
CA PHE A 102 9.63 -7.51 -23.42
C PHE A 102 8.39 -8.20 -24.00
N ARG A 103 8.32 -9.54 -24.02
CA ARG A 103 7.10 -10.24 -24.47
C ARG A 103 5.87 -9.76 -23.69
N ASP A 104 4.78 -9.42 -24.36
CA ASP A 104 3.55 -8.91 -23.73
C ASP A 104 3.72 -7.60 -22.92
N VAL A 105 4.82 -6.87 -23.12
CA VAL A 105 5.02 -5.53 -22.55
C VAL A 105 4.85 -4.52 -23.67
N PRO A 106 3.80 -3.69 -23.67
CA PRO A 106 3.63 -2.66 -24.68
C PRO A 106 4.76 -1.62 -24.62
N TYR A 107 5.40 -1.36 -25.76
CA TYR A 107 6.45 -0.35 -25.89
C TYR A 107 6.40 0.30 -27.27
N ALA A 108 6.79 1.56 -27.32
CA ALA A 108 7.04 2.29 -28.55
C ALA A 108 8.55 2.43 -28.78
N GLN A 109 9.00 2.33 -30.03
CA GLN A 109 10.38 2.67 -30.38
C GLN A 109 10.49 4.17 -30.64
N SER A 110 11.46 4.82 -29.98
CA SER A 110 11.73 6.24 -30.22
C SER A 110 12.41 6.48 -31.58
N GLU A 111 12.48 7.74 -32.01
CA GLU A 111 13.27 8.15 -33.18
C GLU A 111 14.76 7.77 -33.06
N ARG A 112 15.24 7.51 -31.83
CA ARG A 112 16.62 7.11 -31.52
C ARG A 112 16.77 5.58 -31.40
N GLY A 113 15.70 4.84 -31.67
CA GLY A 113 15.64 3.38 -31.61
C GLY A 113 15.52 2.81 -30.19
N LEU A 114 15.29 3.64 -29.18
CA LEU A 114 15.20 3.20 -27.78
C LEU A 114 13.78 2.68 -27.47
N PRO A 115 13.62 1.55 -26.76
CA PRO A 115 12.31 1.08 -26.34
C PRO A 115 11.78 1.92 -25.19
N LEU A 116 10.59 2.48 -25.34
CA LEU A 116 9.94 3.32 -24.33
C LEU A 116 8.65 2.65 -23.89
N ILE A 117 8.55 2.33 -22.59
CA ILE A 117 7.45 1.54 -22.04
C ILE A 117 6.16 2.35 -22.11
N GLU A 118 5.13 1.81 -22.76
CA GLU A 118 3.84 2.51 -22.87
C GLU A 118 3.17 2.59 -21.49
N GLY A 119 2.49 3.72 -21.25
CA GLY A 119 1.87 3.98 -19.95
C GLY A 119 2.84 4.37 -18.84
N ALA A 120 4.16 4.42 -19.07
CA ALA A 120 5.09 5.04 -18.12
C ALA A 120 4.67 6.50 -17.83
N LEU A 121 4.90 6.98 -16.60
CA LEU A 121 4.63 8.38 -16.23
C LEU A 121 5.55 9.34 -16.96
N ALA A 122 6.79 8.92 -17.18
CA ALA A 122 7.75 9.68 -17.95
C ALA A 122 8.75 8.75 -18.64
N SER A 123 9.26 9.21 -19.78
CA SER A 123 10.36 8.59 -20.50
C SER A 123 11.42 9.64 -20.78
N ILE A 124 12.67 9.34 -20.46
CA ILE A 124 13.82 10.23 -20.68
C ILE A 124 14.85 9.47 -21.53
N GLU A 125 15.26 10.04 -22.65
CA GLU A 125 16.25 9.45 -23.55
C GLU A 125 17.60 10.10 -23.33
N CYS A 126 18.65 9.30 -23.15
CA CYS A 126 19.99 9.76 -22.81
C CYS A 126 21.05 9.22 -23.76
N ARG A 127 22.08 10.03 -23.98
CA ARG A 127 23.38 9.60 -24.51
C ARG A 127 24.35 9.48 -23.36
N VAL A 128 25.12 8.39 -23.32
CA VAL A 128 26.20 8.24 -22.33
C VAL A 128 27.26 9.31 -22.59
N ALA A 129 27.45 10.18 -21.60
CA ALA A 129 28.46 11.23 -21.62
C ALA A 129 29.74 10.76 -20.90
N ASP A 130 29.59 10.04 -19.78
CA ASP A 130 30.70 9.50 -19.01
C ASP A 130 30.28 8.26 -18.20
N THR A 131 31.25 7.51 -17.66
CA THR A 131 31.02 6.37 -16.77
C THR A 131 31.98 6.35 -15.60
N ALA A 132 31.49 6.01 -14.40
CA ALA A 132 32.32 5.87 -13.20
C ALA A 132 32.16 4.47 -12.57
N PRO A 133 33.24 3.82 -12.10
CA PRO A 133 33.16 2.55 -11.40
C PRO A 133 32.57 2.73 -9.98
N GLY A 134 31.61 1.88 -9.62
CA GLY A 134 30.94 1.87 -8.30
C GLY A 134 30.88 0.46 -7.70
N GLY A 135 32.05 -0.13 -7.41
CA GLY A 135 32.14 -1.52 -6.92
C GLY A 135 31.56 -2.53 -7.92
N THR A 136 30.47 -3.21 -7.53
CA THR A 136 29.74 -4.16 -8.40
C THR A 136 28.89 -3.49 -9.48
N HIS A 137 28.77 -2.16 -9.44
CA HIS A 137 27.99 -1.37 -10.39
C HIS A 137 28.89 -0.44 -11.21
N THR A 138 28.33 0.04 -12.32
CA THR A 138 28.84 1.16 -13.10
C THR A 138 27.81 2.28 -13.03
N VAL A 139 28.26 3.50 -12.75
CA VAL A 139 27.46 4.71 -12.84
C VAL A 139 27.57 5.20 -14.28
N PHE A 140 26.46 5.19 -15.01
CA PHE A 140 26.37 5.84 -16.32
C PHE A 140 25.87 7.26 -16.12
N ILE A 141 26.63 8.23 -16.59
CA ILE A 141 26.25 9.64 -16.61
C ILE A 141 25.73 9.93 -18.02
N GLY A 142 24.45 10.27 -18.12
CA GLY A 142 23.75 10.50 -19.37
C GLY A 142 23.40 11.96 -19.58
N GLU A 143 23.73 12.50 -20.75
CA GLU A 143 23.15 13.75 -21.25
C GLU A 143 21.75 13.47 -21.79
N VAL A 144 20.77 14.24 -21.33
CA VAL A 144 19.37 14.09 -21.73
C VAL A 144 19.17 14.68 -23.12
N LEU A 145 18.69 13.86 -24.04
CA LEU A 145 18.41 14.23 -25.43
C LEU A 145 16.93 14.53 -25.68
N ASP A 146 16.05 13.93 -24.88
CA ASP A 146 14.60 14.04 -25.01
C ASP A 146 13.92 13.61 -23.71
N ALA A 147 12.75 14.18 -23.42
CA ALA A 147 11.96 13.83 -22.26
C ALA A 147 10.47 14.09 -22.50
N ARG A 148 9.63 13.18 -22.02
CA ARG A 148 8.18 13.35 -22.02
C ARG A 148 7.57 12.83 -20.73
N SER A 149 6.40 13.37 -20.38
CA SER A 149 5.65 12.96 -19.20
C SER A 149 4.14 12.96 -19.43
N ARG A 150 3.41 12.33 -18.52
CA ARG A 150 1.96 12.36 -18.40
C ARG A 150 1.55 12.47 -16.92
N PRO A 151 0.33 12.94 -16.61
CA PRO A 151 -0.23 12.83 -15.27
C PRO A 151 -0.42 11.37 -14.83
N GLY A 152 -0.39 11.12 -13.51
CA GLY A 152 -0.70 9.83 -12.90
C GLY A 152 0.09 9.60 -11.60
N GLU A 153 -0.25 8.52 -10.88
CA GLU A 153 0.38 8.18 -9.60
C GLU A 153 1.65 7.35 -9.79
N PRO A 154 2.76 7.65 -9.08
CA PRO A 154 4.01 6.92 -9.23
C PRO A 154 4.01 5.60 -8.48
N LEU A 155 4.66 4.59 -9.05
CA LEU A 155 5.03 3.40 -8.29
C LEU A 155 6.20 3.73 -7.36
N ALA A 156 5.96 3.66 -6.06
CA ALA A 156 6.96 3.89 -5.03
C ALA A 156 7.63 2.58 -4.58
N TYR A 157 8.85 2.68 -4.09
CA TYR A 157 9.59 1.58 -3.48
C TYR A 157 10.22 2.01 -2.16
N PHE A 158 9.87 1.31 -1.09
CA PHE A 158 10.34 1.60 0.27
C PHE A 158 10.51 0.30 1.05
N ARG A 159 11.64 0.14 1.74
CA ARG A 159 11.96 -1.03 2.58
C ARG A 159 11.69 -2.39 1.92
N GLY A 160 11.99 -2.51 0.63
CA GLY A 160 11.84 -3.77 -0.11
C GLY A 160 10.44 -4.04 -0.66
N LYS A 161 9.50 -3.10 -0.53
CA LYS A 161 8.11 -3.27 -0.95
C LYS A 161 7.71 -2.18 -1.94
N PHE A 162 6.86 -2.55 -2.89
CA PHE A 162 6.15 -1.60 -3.74
C PHE A 162 5.01 -0.94 -2.96
N GLY A 163 4.73 0.32 -3.26
CA GLY A 163 3.62 1.08 -2.68
C GLY A 163 3.18 2.23 -3.59
N SER A 164 2.19 2.98 -3.12
CA SER A 164 1.81 4.28 -3.66
C SER A 164 2.52 5.40 -2.92
N LEU A 165 2.62 6.56 -3.55
CA LEU A 165 2.97 7.81 -2.89
C LEU A 165 1.66 8.51 -2.48
N GLU A 166 1.47 8.79 -1.20
CA GLU A 166 0.37 9.65 -0.74
C GLU A 166 0.93 11.03 -0.42
N ARG A 167 0.31 12.09 -0.95
CA ARG A 167 0.74 13.46 -0.65
C ARG A 167 0.30 13.80 0.78
N ILE A 168 1.22 14.41 1.54
CA ILE A 168 0.97 14.78 2.95
C ILE A 168 -0.32 15.59 3.10
N LEU A 169 -0.56 16.55 2.21
CA LEU A 169 -1.78 17.36 2.20
C LEU A 169 -3.04 16.50 2.01
N GLU A 170 -3.01 15.52 1.11
CA GLU A 170 -4.16 14.65 0.86
C GLU A 170 -4.45 13.75 2.06
N ALA A 171 -3.42 13.20 2.71
CA ALA A 171 -3.58 12.40 3.92
C ALA A 171 -4.14 13.22 5.08
N SER A 172 -3.58 14.42 5.33
CA SER A 172 -4.06 15.30 6.39
C SER A 172 -5.47 15.83 6.12
N SER A 173 -5.77 16.22 4.87
CA SER A 173 -7.10 16.67 4.47
C SER A 173 -8.13 15.56 4.63
N TYR A 174 -7.77 14.34 4.23
CA TYR A 174 -8.63 13.18 4.40
C TYR A 174 -8.95 12.94 5.88
N GLU A 175 -7.96 12.92 6.78
CA GLU A 175 -8.23 12.71 8.20
C GLU A 175 -9.05 13.85 8.83
N SER A 176 -8.80 15.11 8.45
CA SER A 176 -9.59 16.24 8.92
C SER A 176 -11.05 16.20 8.44
N VAL A 177 -11.28 15.91 7.16
CA VAL A 177 -12.63 15.77 6.59
C VAL A 177 -13.34 14.59 7.23
N ARG A 178 -12.63 13.46 7.37
CA ARG A 178 -13.13 12.28 8.07
C ARG A 178 -13.56 12.65 9.48
N GLU A 179 -12.74 13.33 10.26
CA GLU A 179 -13.08 13.75 11.61
C GLU A 179 -14.37 14.58 11.68
N LEU A 180 -14.59 15.54 10.77
CA LEU A 180 -15.83 16.31 10.71
C LEU A 180 -17.05 15.41 10.42
N VAL A 181 -16.92 14.42 9.53
CA VAL A 181 -17.98 13.43 9.29
C VAL A 181 -18.25 12.59 10.54
N LEU A 182 -17.20 12.12 11.23
CA LEU A 182 -17.34 11.26 12.41
C LEU A 182 -17.96 12.01 13.59
N ARG A 183 -17.60 13.28 13.78
CA ARG A 183 -18.14 14.14 14.84
C ARG A 183 -19.54 14.68 14.52
N ARG A 184 -20.16 14.24 13.42
CA ARG A 184 -21.48 14.68 12.97
C ARG A 184 -21.57 16.20 12.83
N ARG A 185 -20.51 16.81 12.27
CA ARG A 185 -20.53 18.24 11.91
C ARG A 185 -21.71 18.59 10.99
N THR A 186 -22.10 17.63 10.16
CA THR A 186 -23.35 17.61 9.40
C THR A 186 -24.22 16.50 9.99
N ALA A 187 -25.50 16.77 10.23
CA ALA A 187 -26.41 15.77 10.77
C ALA A 187 -26.70 14.67 9.74
N VAL A 188 -27.10 13.49 10.22
CA VAL A 188 -27.54 12.40 9.35
C VAL A 188 -28.74 12.86 8.52
N GLY A 189 -28.69 12.64 7.21
CA GLY A 189 -29.73 13.06 6.26
C GLY A 189 -29.60 14.52 5.78
N GLU A 190 -28.67 15.30 6.33
CA GLU A 190 -28.32 16.63 5.81
C GLU A 190 -27.17 16.54 4.79
N GLU A 191 -27.14 17.51 3.88
CA GLU A 191 -26.08 17.65 2.88
C GLU A 191 -24.77 18.11 3.52
N ILE A 192 -23.68 17.42 3.16
CA ILE A 192 -22.32 17.88 3.41
C ILE A 192 -21.97 18.89 2.31
N HIS A 193 -22.07 20.17 2.63
CA HIS A 193 -21.60 21.23 1.74
C HIS A 193 -20.08 21.29 1.74
N ILE A 194 -19.49 21.01 0.58
CA ILE A 194 -18.02 20.93 0.39
C ILE A 194 -17.36 22.25 0.78
N ASP A 195 -17.97 23.38 0.41
CA ASP A 195 -17.40 24.71 0.67
C ASP A 195 -17.42 25.09 2.16
N ASP A 196 -18.40 24.58 2.93
CA ASP A 196 -18.44 24.78 4.39
C ASP A 196 -17.28 24.04 5.07
N PHE A 197 -17.05 22.78 4.68
CA PHE A 197 -15.93 21.98 5.16
C PHE A 197 -14.59 22.59 4.73
N ALA A 198 -14.49 23.07 3.49
CA ALA A 198 -13.30 23.73 2.96
C ALA A 198 -12.97 25.01 3.73
N GLY A 199 -13.98 25.83 4.04
CA GLY A 199 -13.84 27.04 4.84
C GLY A 199 -13.44 26.76 6.29
N GLU A 200 -14.06 25.77 6.93
CA GLU A 200 -13.77 25.39 8.32
C GLU A 200 -12.37 24.81 8.47
N LEU A 201 -11.96 23.92 7.55
CA LEU A 201 -10.65 23.27 7.56
C LEU A 201 -9.54 24.09 6.88
N GLN A 202 -9.87 25.27 6.34
CA GLN A 202 -8.95 26.16 5.62
C GLN A 202 -8.17 25.45 4.49
N MET A 203 -8.88 24.65 3.68
CA MET A 203 -8.30 23.89 2.56
C MET A 203 -9.11 24.07 1.28
N GLU A 204 -8.54 23.65 0.15
CA GLU A 204 -9.24 23.73 -1.14
C GLU A 204 -10.43 22.76 -1.19
N SER A 205 -11.56 23.19 -1.77
CA SER A 205 -12.75 22.36 -1.97
C SER A 205 -12.47 21.05 -2.71
N ALA A 206 -11.46 21.03 -3.59
CA ALA A 206 -11.02 19.82 -4.28
C ALA A 206 -10.48 18.74 -3.33
N LEU A 207 -9.75 19.12 -2.26
CA LEU A 207 -9.24 18.19 -1.25
C LEU A 207 -10.38 17.61 -0.41
N VAL A 208 -11.38 18.43 -0.08
CA VAL A 208 -12.59 17.99 0.62
C VAL A 208 -13.38 17.01 -0.25
N TYR A 209 -13.64 17.35 -1.52
CA TYR A 209 -14.32 16.47 -2.47
C TYR A 209 -13.63 15.11 -2.60
N ASN A 210 -12.31 15.10 -2.83
CA ASN A 210 -11.54 13.86 -2.96
C ASN A 210 -11.60 13.02 -1.68
N SER A 211 -11.59 13.67 -0.51
CA SER A 211 -11.74 13.00 0.77
C SER A 211 -13.14 12.38 0.95
N LEU A 212 -14.20 13.09 0.56
CA LEU A 212 -15.56 12.54 0.58
C LEU A 212 -15.76 11.38 -0.39
N VAL A 213 -15.13 11.42 -1.57
CA VAL A 213 -15.11 10.28 -2.51
C VAL A 213 -14.40 9.07 -1.88
N ARG A 214 -13.31 9.27 -1.13
CA ARG A 214 -12.66 8.19 -0.37
C ARG A 214 -13.58 7.65 0.72
N LEU A 215 -14.22 8.53 1.50
CA LEU A 215 -15.16 8.16 2.56
C LEU A 215 -16.41 7.44 2.04
N LEU A 216 -16.83 7.71 0.79
CA LEU A 216 -17.88 6.97 0.10
C LEU A 216 -17.49 5.51 -0.09
N ALA A 217 -16.23 5.23 -0.48
CA ALA A 217 -15.72 3.87 -0.61
C ALA A 217 -15.58 3.14 0.75
N GLU A 218 -15.50 3.89 1.84
CA GLU A 218 -15.52 3.38 3.21
C GLU A 218 -16.94 3.28 3.80
N GLY A 219 -17.97 3.70 3.06
CA GLY A 219 -19.36 3.70 3.51
C GLY A 219 -19.67 4.71 4.61
N LEU A 220 -18.80 5.70 4.87
CA LEU A 220 -19.00 6.74 5.89
C LEU A 220 -19.87 7.90 5.39
N VAL A 221 -19.95 8.07 4.07
CA VAL A 221 -20.87 8.99 3.42
C VAL A 221 -21.60 8.28 2.29
N LEU A 222 -22.81 8.73 1.99
CA LEU A 222 -23.59 8.35 0.82
C LEU A 222 -23.44 9.45 -0.24
N ARG A 223 -23.62 9.08 -1.51
CA ARG A 223 -23.66 10.04 -2.62
C ARG A 223 -24.90 9.81 -3.47
N SER A 224 -25.72 10.84 -3.64
CA SER A 224 -26.92 10.78 -4.49
C SER A 224 -26.56 10.81 -5.98
N GLU A 225 -27.52 10.51 -6.87
CA GLU A 225 -27.35 10.66 -8.33
C GLU A 225 -27.04 12.11 -8.74
N GLU A 226 -27.53 13.08 -7.97
CA GLU A 226 -27.26 14.51 -8.15
C GLU A 226 -25.86 14.92 -7.65
N GLY A 227 -25.11 13.97 -7.08
CA GLY A 227 -23.73 14.15 -6.63
C GLY A 227 -23.58 14.70 -5.22
N VAL A 228 -24.69 14.82 -4.47
CA VAL A 228 -24.74 15.34 -3.11
C VAL A 228 -24.24 14.30 -2.12
N PHE A 229 -23.37 14.71 -1.19
CA PHE A 229 -22.87 13.85 -0.11
C PHE A 229 -23.71 14.02 1.15
N THR A 230 -24.06 12.92 1.80
CA THR A 230 -24.70 12.93 3.13
C THR A 230 -23.98 11.96 4.05
N PRO A 231 -23.92 12.21 5.38
CA PRO A 231 -23.34 11.26 6.30
C PRO A 231 -24.16 9.96 6.32
N THR A 232 -23.50 8.81 6.31
CA THR A 232 -24.21 7.52 6.45
C THR A 232 -24.84 7.43 7.85
N PRO A 233 -26.15 7.13 7.96
CA PRO A 233 -26.79 6.80 9.23
C PRO A 233 -26.17 5.52 9.79
N ILE A 234 -25.60 5.56 11.00
CA ILE A 234 -25.16 4.34 11.67
C ILE A 234 -26.30 3.93 12.62
N THR A 235 -27.25 3.18 12.09
CA THR A 235 -28.40 2.62 12.84
C THR A 235 -28.09 1.20 13.33
N GLU A 236 -28.90 0.68 14.24
CA GLU A 236 -28.79 -0.73 14.66
C GLU A 236 -28.94 -1.70 13.47
N GLU A 237 -29.84 -1.39 12.53
CA GLU A 237 -30.06 -2.16 11.30
C GLU A 237 -28.83 -2.14 10.39
N PHE A 238 -28.21 -0.98 10.22
CA PHE A 238 -26.98 -0.85 9.44
C PHE A 238 -25.82 -1.65 10.07
N VAL A 239 -25.71 -1.60 11.40
CA VAL A 239 -24.74 -2.39 12.16
C VAL A 239 -24.98 -3.90 11.97
N ASP A 240 -26.23 -4.35 12.02
CA ASP A 240 -26.61 -5.76 11.77
C ASP A 240 -26.23 -6.22 10.36
N ASP A 241 -26.61 -5.46 9.34
CA ASP A 241 -26.34 -5.82 7.94
C ASP A 241 -24.84 -5.91 7.68
N PHE A 242 -24.09 -4.95 8.21
CA PHE A 242 -22.66 -4.85 7.97
C PHE A 242 -21.85 -5.95 8.68
N TYR A 243 -22.13 -6.16 9.97
CA TYR A 243 -21.47 -7.21 10.73
C TYR A 243 -21.94 -8.61 10.32
N GLY A 244 -23.22 -8.75 9.94
CA GLY A 244 -23.77 -9.97 9.35
C GLY A 244 -23.06 -10.35 8.05
N ALA A 245 -22.81 -9.38 7.17
CA ALA A 245 -22.05 -9.61 5.93
C ALA A 245 -20.61 -10.06 6.21
N ARG A 246 -19.89 -9.39 7.12
CA ARG A 246 -18.54 -9.79 7.54
C ARG A 246 -18.51 -11.22 8.08
N GLN A 247 -19.38 -11.51 9.05
CA GLN A 247 -19.48 -12.84 9.65
C GLN A 247 -19.73 -13.90 8.59
N THR A 248 -20.66 -13.65 7.66
CA THR A 248 -21.02 -14.60 6.60
C THR A 248 -19.82 -14.90 5.70
N ILE A 249 -19.06 -13.88 5.30
CA ILE A 249 -17.87 -14.06 4.48
C ILE A 249 -16.79 -14.83 5.23
N GLU A 250 -16.45 -14.42 6.45
CA GLU A 250 -15.36 -15.04 7.21
C GLU A 250 -15.66 -16.50 7.56
N VAL A 251 -16.85 -16.78 8.07
CA VAL A 251 -17.32 -18.15 8.37
C VAL A 251 -17.32 -18.98 7.10
N GLY A 252 -17.88 -18.47 5.99
CA GLY A 252 -17.91 -19.19 4.73
C GLY A 252 -16.50 -19.51 4.19
N VAL A 253 -15.54 -18.60 4.38
CA VAL A 253 -14.15 -18.83 3.98
C VAL A 253 -13.46 -19.85 4.89
N LEU A 254 -13.65 -19.76 6.20
CA LEU A 254 -13.09 -20.72 7.16
C LEU A 254 -13.62 -22.14 6.87
N ASP A 255 -14.94 -22.29 6.74
CA ASP A 255 -15.59 -23.55 6.50
C ASP A 255 -15.16 -24.18 5.16
N ALA A 256 -15.00 -23.37 4.11
CA ALA A 256 -14.69 -23.87 2.77
C ALA A 256 -13.18 -24.08 2.50
N TYR A 257 -12.28 -23.32 3.12
CA TYR A 257 -10.88 -23.26 2.70
C TYR A 257 -9.85 -23.53 3.81
N LEU A 258 -10.21 -23.44 5.10
CA LEU A 258 -9.20 -23.57 6.17
C LEU A 258 -8.53 -24.96 6.18
N HIS A 259 -9.32 -26.02 5.95
CA HIS A 259 -8.82 -27.40 6.00
C HIS A 259 -7.65 -27.62 5.02
N ASP A 260 -7.81 -27.16 3.77
CA ASP A 260 -6.84 -27.39 2.68
C ASP A 260 -5.87 -26.22 2.45
N ALA A 261 -5.95 -25.16 3.26
CA ALA A 261 -5.12 -23.98 3.10
C ALA A 261 -3.61 -24.31 3.12
N PRO A 262 -2.74 -23.68 2.31
CA PRO A 262 -1.30 -23.89 2.42
C PRO A 262 -0.74 -23.43 3.78
N ASP A 263 0.21 -24.18 4.37
CA ASP A 263 0.76 -23.89 5.70
C ASP A 263 1.29 -22.45 5.85
N HIS A 264 1.94 -21.93 4.81
CA HIS A 264 2.47 -20.56 4.85
C HIS A 264 1.38 -19.49 5.00
N ARG A 265 0.15 -19.74 4.51
CA ARG A 265 -1.00 -18.83 4.66
C ARG A 265 -1.56 -18.92 6.07
N VAL A 266 -1.72 -20.15 6.59
CA VAL A 266 -2.16 -20.40 7.97
C VAL A 266 -1.20 -19.75 8.97
N LEU A 267 0.10 -19.98 8.82
CA LEU A 267 1.14 -19.38 9.67
C LEU A 267 1.15 -17.85 9.61
N ASP A 268 0.83 -17.24 8.47
CA ASP A 268 0.73 -15.77 8.39
C ASP A 268 -0.43 -15.24 9.23
N ILE A 269 -1.59 -15.88 9.14
CA ILE A 269 -2.79 -15.53 9.92
C ILE A 269 -2.52 -15.71 11.42
N VAL A 270 -1.93 -16.84 11.81
CA VAL A 270 -1.61 -17.16 13.22
C VAL A 270 -0.64 -16.12 13.81
N ARG A 271 0.42 -15.75 13.06
CA ARG A 271 1.36 -14.70 13.50
C ARG A 271 0.67 -13.36 13.72
N ARG A 272 -0.21 -12.97 12.81
CA ARG A 272 -1.00 -11.73 12.93
C ARG A 272 -1.92 -11.78 14.16
N GLY A 273 -2.63 -12.89 14.35
CA GLY A 273 -3.50 -13.09 15.50
C GLY A 273 -2.77 -13.02 16.84
N HIS A 274 -1.58 -13.63 16.94
CA HIS A 274 -0.76 -13.53 18.15
C HIS A 274 -0.19 -12.13 18.41
N ALA A 275 0.19 -11.40 17.36
CA ALA A 275 0.64 -10.01 17.49
C ALA A 275 -0.51 -9.12 17.98
N LEU A 276 -1.69 -9.27 17.36
CA LEU A 276 -2.90 -8.53 17.71
C LEU A 276 -3.41 -8.86 19.11
N ALA A 277 -3.30 -10.12 19.55
CA ALA A 277 -3.68 -10.49 20.91
C ALA A 277 -2.80 -9.81 21.99
N LYS A 278 -1.63 -9.27 21.63
CA LYS A 278 -0.68 -8.61 22.53
C LYS A 278 -0.63 -7.08 22.36
N SER A 279 -1.41 -6.51 21.44
CA SER A 279 -1.36 -5.07 21.21
C SER A 279 -2.04 -4.30 22.34
N GLU A 280 -1.58 -3.07 22.56
CA GLU A 280 -2.14 -2.16 23.54
C GLU A 280 -3.16 -1.23 22.88
N THR A 281 -4.20 -0.83 23.61
CA THR A 281 -5.23 0.12 23.15
C THR A 281 -5.35 1.35 24.06
N GLY A 282 -4.35 1.58 24.92
CA GLY A 282 -4.41 2.58 25.99
C GLY A 282 -4.31 4.04 25.54
N THR A 283 -3.90 4.29 24.28
CA THR A 283 -3.80 5.64 23.69
C THR A 283 -4.55 5.69 22.35
N PRO A 284 -4.94 6.87 21.85
CA PRO A 284 -5.58 7.01 20.54
C PRO A 284 -4.77 6.39 19.39
N ASP A 285 -3.46 6.66 19.33
CA ASP A 285 -2.59 6.10 18.28
C ASP A 285 -2.48 4.58 18.38
N ALA A 286 -2.41 4.05 19.60
CA ALA A 286 -2.36 2.61 19.83
C ALA A 286 -3.69 1.93 19.47
N LEU A 287 -4.83 2.57 19.75
CA LEU A 287 -6.15 2.12 19.30
C LEU A 287 -6.25 2.11 17.78
N ASP A 288 -5.82 3.17 17.10
CA ASP A 288 -5.83 3.21 15.64
C ASP A 288 -4.92 2.15 15.01
N ALA A 289 -3.76 1.88 15.62
CA ALA A 289 -2.90 0.76 15.23
C ALA A 289 -3.59 -0.59 15.43
N PHE A 290 -4.21 -0.81 16.59
CA PHE A 290 -5.00 -2.01 16.89
C PHE A 290 -6.09 -2.24 15.84
N LEU A 291 -6.87 -1.20 15.49
CA LEU A 291 -7.98 -1.32 14.54
C LEU A 291 -7.49 -1.69 13.14
N ARG A 292 -6.37 -1.12 12.69
CA ARG A 292 -5.73 -1.50 11.42
C ARG A 292 -5.25 -2.94 11.43
N ASP A 293 -4.54 -3.34 12.49
CA ASP A 293 -4.01 -4.70 12.63
C ASP A 293 -5.14 -5.74 12.74
N ASN A 294 -6.25 -5.38 13.39
CA ASN A 294 -7.46 -6.18 13.48
C ASN A 294 -8.08 -6.41 12.09
N LEU A 295 -8.27 -5.35 11.31
CA LEU A 295 -8.76 -5.48 9.94
C LEU A 295 -7.83 -6.37 9.09
N ASP A 296 -6.52 -6.19 9.21
CA ASP A 296 -5.52 -6.98 8.49
C ASP A 296 -5.51 -8.46 8.87
N PHE A 297 -5.72 -8.78 10.15
CA PHE A 297 -5.87 -10.15 10.62
C PHE A 297 -7.09 -10.83 10.00
N HIS A 298 -8.26 -10.20 10.07
CA HIS A 298 -9.50 -10.74 9.51
C HIS A 298 -9.45 -10.81 7.96
N ALA A 299 -8.87 -9.82 7.29
CA ALA A 299 -8.68 -9.88 5.84
C ALA A 299 -7.72 -11.01 5.43
N ALA A 300 -6.72 -11.35 6.25
CA ALA A 300 -5.85 -12.49 6.01
C ALA A 300 -6.63 -13.83 6.06
N ILE A 301 -7.62 -13.97 6.95
CA ILE A 301 -8.56 -15.11 6.96
C ILE A 301 -9.30 -15.19 5.62
N VAL A 302 -9.92 -14.09 5.18
CA VAL A 302 -10.64 -14.03 3.90
C VAL A 302 -9.74 -14.36 2.71
N SER A 303 -8.46 -14.00 2.79
CA SER A 303 -7.47 -14.29 1.74
C SER A 303 -7.24 -15.79 1.49
N LEU A 304 -7.67 -16.68 2.41
CA LEU A 304 -7.62 -18.13 2.22
C LEU A 304 -8.40 -18.58 0.96
N ALA A 305 -9.45 -17.86 0.59
CA ALA A 305 -10.21 -18.13 -0.64
C ALA A 305 -9.41 -17.88 -1.94
N GLY A 306 -8.22 -17.28 -1.87
CA GLY A 306 -7.40 -16.97 -3.04
C GLY A 306 -7.98 -15.89 -3.97
N SER A 307 -9.08 -15.25 -3.59
CA SER A 307 -9.76 -14.20 -4.37
C SER A 307 -9.37 -12.82 -3.86
N ARG A 308 -8.54 -12.11 -4.64
CA ARG A 308 -8.18 -10.71 -4.36
C ARG A 308 -9.42 -9.80 -4.33
N GLN A 309 -10.39 -10.05 -5.21
CA GLN A 309 -11.61 -9.25 -5.25
C GLN A 309 -12.44 -9.41 -3.98
N LEU A 310 -12.55 -10.64 -3.46
CA LEU A 310 -13.26 -10.90 -2.21
C LEU A 310 -12.56 -10.20 -1.02
N GLU A 311 -11.23 -10.24 -0.97
CA GLU A 311 -10.47 -9.55 0.07
C GLU A 311 -10.70 -8.02 0.02
N LEU A 312 -10.71 -7.42 -1.19
CA LEU A 312 -10.97 -5.99 -1.35
C LEU A 312 -12.39 -5.62 -0.90
N GLN A 313 -13.40 -6.40 -1.28
CA GLN A 313 -14.78 -6.18 -0.85
C GLN A 313 -14.93 -6.32 0.67
N PHE A 314 -14.29 -7.33 1.26
CA PHE A 314 -14.32 -7.52 2.71
C PHE A 314 -13.66 -6.36 3.47
N ARG A 315 -12.57 -5.80 2.95
CA ARG A 315 -11.91 -4.64 3.56
C ARG A 315 -12.78 -3.38 3.52
N GLN A 316 -13.64 -3.25 2.51
CA GLN A 316 -14.65 -2.18 2.44
C GLN A 316 -15.74 -2.37 3.50
N LEU A 317 -15.98 -3.61 3.94
CA LEU A 317 -16.81 -3.90 5.09
C LEU A 317 -16.07 -3.60 6.42
N SER A 318 -15.37 -2.47 6.57
CA SER A 318 -14.83 -2.03 7.87
C SER A 318 -15.48 -0.72 8.35
N LEU A 319 -16.07 -0.72 9.56
CA LEU A 319 -16.64 0.47 10.19
C LEU A 319 -15.71 1.08 11.23
N ALA A 320 -14.47 1.39 10.88
CA ALA A 320 -13.44 1.82 11.84
C ALA A 320 -13.90 2.93 12.81
N THR A 321 -14.81 3.80 12.37
CA THR A 321 -15.51 4.80 13.20
C THR A 321 -16.32 4.20 14.34
N VAL A 322 -17.22 3.25 14.04
CA VAL A 322 -18.03 2.56 15.05
C VAL A 322 -17.12 1.83 16.03
N TRP A 323 -16.06 1.20 15.51
CA TRP A 323 -15.08 0.54 16.35
C TRP A 323 -14.37 1.52 17.29
N ARG A 324 -14.00 2.72 16.83
CA ARG A 324 -13.33 3.71 17.67
C ARG A 324 -14.22 4.16 18.84
N GLU A 325 -15.49 4.46 18.58
CA GLU A 325 -16.46 4.83 19.63
C GLU A 325 -16.75 3.64 20.57
N THR A 326 -16.90 2.44 20.00
CA THR A 326 -17.11 1.18 20.76
C THR A 326 -15.96 0.90 21.71
N TYR A 327 -14.71 1.06 21.27
CA TYR A 327 -13.52 0.78 22.07
C TYR A 327 -13.20 1.85 23.12
N GLN A 328 -13.66 3.08 22.94
CA GLN A 328 -13.50 4.15 23.93
C GLN A 328 -14.52 4.07 25.06
N SER A 329 -15.64 3.37 24.85
CA SER A 329 -16.66 3.16 25.87
C SER A 329 -16.12 2.37 27.07
N PRO A 330 -16.38 2.81 28.32
CA PRO A 330 -16.08 2.05 29.53
C PRO A 330 -16.68 0.63 29.52
N LEU A 331 -17.81 0.45 28.82
CA LEU A 331 -18.47 -0.85 28.63
C LEU A 331 -17.57 -1.87 27.92
N TRP A 332 -16.68 -1.40 27.05
CA TRP A 332 -15.79 -2.23 26.24
C TRP A 332 -14.43 -2.50 26.89
N ARG A 333 -13.85 -1.51 27.58
CA ARG A 333 -12.52 -1.63 28.21
C ARG A 333 -12.43 -2.81 29.19
N ASP A 334 -13.51 -3.12 29.89
CA ASP A 334 -13.55 -4.19 30.90
C ASP A 334 -13.90 -5.57 30.32
N GLN A 335 -14.29 -5.66 29.05
CA GLN A 335 -14.81 -6.90 28.43
C GLN A 335 -13.98 -7.39 27.21
N SER A 336 -12.84 -6.77 26.92
CA SER A 336 -12.17 -6.88 25.62
C SER A 336 -11.74 -8.30 25.18
N GLY A 337 -12.01 -8.59 23.91
CA GLY A 337 -11.83 -9.87 23.20
C GLY A 337 -10.39 -10.31 22.89
N HIS A 338 -9.37 -9.83 23.61
CA HIS A 338 -7.99 -10.36 23.51
C HIS A 338 -7.93 -11.90 23.66
N PRO A 339 -8.69 -12.52 24.57
CA PRO A 339 -8.75 -13.98 24.66
C PRO A 339 -9.38 -14.64 23.42
N LEU A 340 -10.35 -14.00 22.76
CA LEU A 340 -11.04 -14.55 21.60
C LEU A 340 -10.14 -14.54 20.36
N ILE A 341 -9.42 -13.45 20.10
CA ILE A 341 -8.47 -13.36 18.98
C ILE A 341 -7.36 -14.40 19.13
N HIS A 342 -6.83 -14.57 20.34
CA HIS A 342 -5.83 -15.59 20.60
C HIS A 342 -6.38 -17.01 20.38
N ARG A 343 -7.58 -17.31 20.88
CA ARG A 343 -8.24 -18.61 20.68
C ARG A 343 -8.57 -18.88 19.22
N LEU A 344 -8.96 -17.85 18.47
CA LEU A 344 -9.24 -17.96 17.03
C LEU A 344 -7.96 -18.28 16.26
N ALA A 345 -6.85 -17.62 16.59
CA ALA A 345 -5.55 -17.95 16.01
C ALA A 345 -5.16 -19.42 16.28
N LEU A 346 -5.38 -19.92 17.50
CA LEU A 346 -5.12 -21.32 17.85
C LEU A 346 -6.03 -22.29 17.07
N ALA A 347 -7.32 -21.99 16.93
CA ALA A 347 -8.25 -22.81 16.14
C ALA A 347 -7.86 -22.85 14.64
N ILE A 348 -7.40 -21.73 14.10
CA ILE A 348 -6.88 -21.63 12.74
C ILE A 348 -5.58 -22.45 12.59
N GLU A 349 -4.67 -22.38 13.58
CA GLU A 349 -3.44 -23.17 13.60
C GLU A 349 -3.73 -24.68 13.58
N SER A 350 -4.73 -25.12 14.35
CA SER A 350 -5.19 -26.52 14.36
C SER A 350 -6.09 -26.89 13.18
N ARG A 351 -6.38 -25.95 12.27
CA ARG A 351 -7.32 -26.12 11.14
C ARG A 351 -8.71 -26.59 11.57
N ASP A 352 -9.13 -26.21 12.77
CA ASP A 352 -10.45 -26.49 13.31
C ASP A 352 -11.43 -25.41 12.84
N ALA A 353 -12.00 -25.63 11.66
CA ALA A 353 -12.91 -24.68 11.03
C ALA A 353 -14.19 -24.47 11.86
N GLU A 354 -14.70 -25.51 12.52
CA GLU A 354 -15.90 -25.42 13.34
C GLU A 354 -15.69 -24.48 14.53
N THR A 355 -14.63 -24.70 15.30
CA THR A 355 -14.26 -23.83 16.43
C THR A 355 -13.90 -22.43 15.96
N ALA A 356 -13.15 -22.28 14.86
CA ALA A 356 -12.79 -20.98 14.32
C ALA A 356 -14.04 -20.17 13.92
N SER A 357 -14.98 -20.80 13.22
CA SER A 357 -16.24 -20.19 12.80
C SER A 357 -17.13 -19.82 14.00
N GLU A 358 -17.20 -20.64 15.05
CA GLU A 358 -17.92 -20.29 16.29
C GLU A 358 -17.28 -19.08 17.01
N LEU A 359 -15.95 -19.02 17.06
CA LEU A 359 -15.24 -17.88 17.65
C LEU A 359 -15.45 -16.58 16.86
N VAL A 360 -15.48 -16.64 15.52
CA VAL A 360 -15.84 -15.49 14.67
C VAL A 360 -17.26 -15.03 14.96
N ARG A 361 -18.25 -15.94 14.97
CA ARG A 361 -19.65 -15.60 15.32
C ARG A 361 -19.76 -14.95 16.70
N THR A 362 -19.07 -15.51 17.69
CA THR A 362 -19.02 -14.97 19.05
C THR A 362 -18.45 -13.55 19.07
N GLN A 363 -17.32 -13.34 18.40
CA GLN A 363 -16.67 -12.03 18.32
C GLN A 363 -17.57 -11.01 17.62
N VAL A 364 -18.19 -11.38 16.49
CA VAL A 364 -19.05 -10.48 15.74
C VAL A 364 -20.31 -10.13 16.53
N SER A 365 -20.98 -11.10 17.17
CA SER A 365 -22.15 -10.84 18.02
C SER A 365 -21.80 -9.85 19.13
N PHE A 366 -20.68 -10.07 19.81
CA PHE A 366 -20.23 -9.19 20.89
C PHE A 366 -19.99 -7.75 20.41
N VAL A 367 -19.30 -7.56 19.27
CA VAL A 367 -19.06 -6.23 18.70
C VAL A 367 -20.37 -5.58 18.25
N THR A 368 -21.28 -6.36 17.65
CA THR A 368 -22.58 -5.90 17.17
C THR A 368 -23.43 -5.38 18.34
N ASP A 369 -23.52 -6.13 19.43
CA ASP A 369 -24.29 -5.75 20.62
C ASP A 369 -23.75 -4.49 21.29
N ALA A 370 -22.41 -4.38 21.40
CA ALA A 370 -21.77 -3.20 21.97
C ALA A 370 -21.99 -1.95 21.10
N ALA A 371 -21.89 -2.09 19.77
CA ALA A 371 -22.15 -1.00 18.83
C ALA A 371 -23.63 -0.54 18.91
N LYS A 372 -24.57 -1.49 18.97
CA LYS A 372 -26.00 -1.18 19.13
C LYS A 372 -26.31 -0.47 20.44
N GLU A 373 -25.68 -0.89 21.54
CA GLU A 373 -25.90 -0.23 22.82
C GLU A 373 -25.42 1.22 22.80
N LEU A 374 -24.29 1.51 22.15
CA LEU A 374 -23.86 2.89 21.92
C LEU A 374 -24.84 3.69 21.07
N ILE A 375 -25.38 3.07 20.02
CA ILE A 375 -26.40 3.71 19.17
C ILE A 375 -27.66 4.06 19.98
N ARG A 376 -28.12 3.16 20.86
CA ARG A 376 -29.26 3.43 21.75
C ARG A 376 -28.97 4.56 22.73
N LEU A 377 -27.82 4.52 23.38
CA LEU A 377 -27.38 5.58 24.31
C LEU A 377 -27.20 6.93 23.60
N GLY A 378 -26.87 6.90 22.30
CA GLY A 378 -26.77 8.06 21.42
C GLY A 378 -28.09 8.57 20.82
N GLY A 379 -29.24 7.95 21.13
CA GLY A 379 -30.56 8.40 20.64
C GLY A 379 -31.06 7.71 19.36
N GLY A 380 -30.52 6.55 19.00
CA GLY A 380 -31.03 5.68 17.92
C GLY A 380 -30.25 5.72 16.61
N ALA A 381 -29.28 6.63 16.48
CA ALA A 381 -28.26 6.64 15.45
C ALA A 381 -26.98 7.25 16.02
N LEU A 382 -25.82 6.66 15.70
CA LEU A 382 -24.52 7.33 15.87
C LEU A 382 -24.22 8.18 14.67
#